data_AF-A0AAV0ZM88-F1
#
_entry.id   AF-A0AAV0ZM88-F1
#
_cell.length_a   1.000
_cell.length_b   1.000
_cell.length_c   1.000
_cell.angle_alpha   90.00
_cell.angle_beta   90.00
_cell.angle_gamma   90.00
#
_symmetry.space_group_name_H-M   'P 1'
#
loop_
_entity.id
_entity.type
_entity.pdbx_description
1 polymer ?
#
loop_
_entity_poly.entity_id
_entity_poly.type
_entity_poly.pdbx_seq_one_letter_code
_entity_poly.pdbx_strand_id
1 'polypeptide(L)'
;MKKLLSQIDLSICPPEVSETIYDLQILLNEVSSEYIRVNDAEAKIRTKQEALSKAYDQTSRLSEEAEELERAKIQAKDKHDVLARSILFWESQIEELKKKIEGARNEQAALKPVDDKELENLVTQSLQQMEVAEGISEEIKGLESVRNATQCKINLCKSKFAKLKRNAPF
;
A
#
# COMPACT_ATOMS: atom_id res chain seq x y z
N MET A 1 24.67 -86.34 -1.57
CA MET A 1 23.61 -87.30 -1.18
C MET A 1 22.71 -87.69 -2.35
N LYS A 2 22.03 -86.76 -3.04
CA LYS A 2 21.15 -87.08 -4.20
C LYS A 2 21.83 -87.92 -5.29
N LYS A 3 23.03 -87.52 -5.72
CA LYS A 3 23.88 -88.29 -6.66
C LYS A 3 24.28 -89.68 -6.15
N LEU A 4 24.43 -89.83 -4.83
CA LEU A 4 24.84 -91.11 -4.23
C LEU A 4 23.66 -92.07 -4.17
N LEU A 5 22.47 -91.59 -3.79
CA LEU A 5 21.26 -92.41 -3.77
C LEU A 5 20.85 -92.86 -5.18
N SER A 6 21.02 -92.02 -6.21
CA SER A 6 20.69 -92.36 -7.60
C SER A 6 21.67 -93.35 -8.26
N GLN A 7 22.79 -93.67 -7.61
CA GLN A 7 23.78 -94.62 -8.08
C GLN A 7 23.58 -96.02 -7.51
N ILE A 8 22.65 -96.18 -6.55
CA ILE A 8 22.34 -97.48 -5.97
C ILE A 8 21.43 -98.24 -6.92
N ASP A 9 21.86 -99.43 -7.34
CA ASP A 9 21.02 -100.36 -8.07
C ASP A 9 20.03 -101.02 -7.10
N LEU A 10 18.75 -100.66 -7.23
CA LEU A 10 17.70 -101.16 -6.34
C LEU A 10 17.38 -102.64 -6.60
N SER A 11 17.76 -103.19 -7.76
CA SER A 11 17.47 -104.59 -8.13
C SER A 11 18.30 -105.62 -7.38
N ILE A 12 19.42 -105.18 -6.78
CA ILE A 12 20.33 -106.03 -5.99
C ILE A 12 20.12 -105.86 -4.48
N CYS A 13 19.22 -104.99 -4.05
CA CYS A 13 18.91 -104.75 -2.64
C CYS A 13 17.73 -105.61 -2.15
N PRO A 14 17.70 -106.00 -0.87
CA PRO A 14 16.50 -106.56 -0.24
C PRO A 14 15.31 -105.59 -0.38
N PRO A 15 14.07 -106.09 -0.53
CA PRO A 15 12.88 -105.27 -0.78
C PRO A 15 12.71 -104.11 0.21
N GLU A 16 12.90 -104.36 1.50
CA GLU A 16 12.74 -103.39 2.58
C GLU A 16 13.78 -102.26 2.50
N VAL A 17 14.99 -102.59 2.04
CA VAL A 17 16.08 -101.63 1.82
C VAL A 17 15.81 -100.82 0.56
N SER A 18 15.30 -101.45 -0.50
CA SER A 18 14.97 -100.78 -1.75
C SER A 18 13.84 -99.75 -1.60
N GLU A 19 12.81 -100.07 -0.83
CA GLU A 19 11.68 -99.19 -0.50
C GLU A 19 12.17 -97.97 0.31
N THR A 20 12.97 -98.22 1.35
CA THR A 20 13.55 -97.15 2.16
C THR A 20 14.43 -96.20 1.32
N ILE A 21 15.25 -96.72 0.40
CA ILE A 21 16.09 -95.89 -0.48
C ILE A 21 15.23 -95.07 -1.44
N TYR A 22 14.15 -95.65 -1.98
CA TYR A 22 13.21 -94.95 -2.85
C TYR A 22 12.50 -93.81 -2.13
N ASP A 23 11.99 -94.04 -0.93
CA ASP A 23 11.36 -93.01 -0.10
C ASP A 23 12.34 -91.88 0.26
N LEU A 24 13.59 -92.22 0.58
CA LEU A 24 14.65 -91.24 0.81
C LEU A 24 14.96 -90.41 -0.45
N GLN A 25 14.90 -91.00 -1.64
CA GLN A 25 15.08 -90.26 -2.90
C GLN A 25 13.92 -89.29 -3.15
N ILE A 26 12.67 -89.70 -2.92
CA ILE A 26 11.48 -88.82 -3.03
C ILE A 26 11.60 -87.66 -2.03
N LEU A 27 11.80 -87.97 -0.75
CA LEU A 27 11.88 -86.97 0.30
C LEU A 27 13.01 -85.97 0.04
N LEU A 28 14.18 -86.45 -0.42
CA LEU A 28 15.29 -85.57 -0.76
C LEU A 28 14.97 -84.65 -1.94
N ASN A 29 14.20 -85.13 -2.94
CA ASN A 29 13.76 -84.30 -4.06
C ASN A 29 12.77 -83.22 -3.63
N GLU A 30 11.78 -83.59 -2.81
CA GLU A 30 10.78 -82.67 -2.28
C GLU A 30 11.43 -81.60 -1.40
N VAL A 31 12.26 -82.00 -0.44
CA VAL A 31 12.98 -81.07 0.44
C VAL A 31 13.92 -80.17 -0.35
N SER A 32 14.62 -80.68 -1.37
CA SER A 32 15.48 -79.85 -2.22
C SER A 32 14.67 -78.82 -3.01
N SER A 33 13.51 -79.22 -3.54
CA SER A 33 12.61 -78.32 -4.28
C SER A 33 12.05 -77.23 -3.37
N GLU A 34 11.54 -77.61 -2.19
CA GLU A 34 11.00 -76.65 -1.23
C GLU A 34 12.09 -75.72 -0.67
N TYR A 35 13.31 -76.21 -0.44
CA TYR A 35 14.45 -75.36 -0.05
C TYR A 35 14.77 -74.28 -1.10
N ILE A 36 14.74 -74.63 -2.39
CA ILE A 36 14.93 -73.65 -3.48
C ILE A 36 13.79 -72.62 -3.47
N ARG A 37 12.54 -73.08 -3.35
CA ARG A 37 11.36 -72.18 -3.31
C ARG A 37 11.39 -71.22 -2.13
N VAL A 38 11.80 -71.68 -0.95
CA VAL A 38 11.95 -70.83 0.24
C VAL A 38 13.04 -69.79 0.03
N ASN A 39 14.22 -70.17 -0.46
CA ASN A 39 15.29 -69.20 -0.74
C ASN A 39 14.88 -68.15 -1.79
N ASP A 40 14.19 -68.58 -2.84
CA ASP A 40 13.66 -67.65 -3.87
C ASP A 40 12.60 -66.70 -3.27
N ALA A 41 11.74 -67.21 -2.40
CA ALA A 41 10.74 -66.41 -1.70
C ALA A 41 11.40 -65.40 -0.75
N GLU A 42 12.41 -65.81 0.03
CA GLU A 42 13.16 -64.93 0.92
C GLU A 42 13.89 -63.82 0.15
N ALA A 43 14.52 -64.14 -0.97
CA ALA A 43 15.16 -63.14 -1.83
C ALA A 43 14.13 -62.12 -2.37
N LYS A 44 12.96 -62.59 -2.81
CA LYS A 44 11.86 -61.71 -3.23
C LYS A 44 11.32 -60.86 -2.09
N ILE A 45 11.19 -61.42 -0.88
CA ILE A 45 10.74 -60.67 0.30
C ILE A 45 11.74 -59.55 0.62
N ARG A 46 13.04 -59.83 0.66
CA ARG A 46 14.07 -58.81 0.93
C ARG A 46 14.03 -57.67 -0.08
N THR A 47 13.99 -57.99 -1.37
CA THR A 47 13.91 -56.96 -2.44
C THR A 47 12.63 -56.13 -2.34
N LYS A 48 11.50 -56.74 -1.99
CA LYS A 48 10.23 -56.02 -1.77
C LYS A 48 10.24 -55.17 -0.50
N GLN A 49 10.87 -55.63 0.57
CA GLN A 49 11.04 -54.85 1.80
C GLN A 49 11.90 -53.60 1.57
N GLU A 50 12.99 -53.73 0.82
CA GLU A 50 13.83 -52.57 0.44
C GLU A 50 13.06 -51.58 -0.43
N ALA A 51 12.31 -52.07 -1.42
CA ALA A 51 11.47 -51.22 -2.26
C ALA A 51 10.37 -50.51 -1.45
N LEU A 52 9.77 -51.22 -0.50
CA LEU A 52 8.77 -50.66 0.41
C LEU A 52 9.35 -49.56 1.30
N SER A 53 10.54 -49.80 1.90
CA SER A 53 11.23 -48.78 2.68
C SER A 53 11.49 -47.52 1.86
N LYS A 54 12.03 -47.67 0.65
CA LYS A 54 12.29 -46.52 -0.24
C LYS A 54 11.01 -45.77 -0.61
N ALA A 55 9.91 -46.50 -0.82
CA ALA A 55 8.62 -45.89 -1.13
C ALA A 55 8.06 -45.10 0.06
N TYR A 56 8.20 -45.60 1.29
CA TYR A 56 7.84 -44.86 2.50
C TYR A 56 8.69 -43.60 2.69
N ASP A 57 10.01 -43.72 2.52
CA ASP A 57 10.91 -42.55 2.61
C ASP A 57 10.54 -41.47 1.59
N GLN A 58 10.25 -41.88 0.35
CA GLN A 58 9.83 -40.96 -0.70
C GLN A 58 8.47 -40.32 -0.39
N THR A 59 7.53 -41.10 0.17
CA THR A 59 6.21 -40.59 0.56
C THR A 59 6.33 -39.56 1.68
N SER A 60 7.19 -39.82 2.68
CA SER A 60 7.45 -38.88 3.77
C SER A 60 7.99 -37.55 3.24
N ARG A 61 9.00 -37.60 2.36
CA ARG A 61 9.57 -36.39 1.74
C ARG A 61 8.54 -35.59 0.95
N LEU A 62 7.75 -36.26 0.10
CA LEU A 62 6.71 -35.59 -0.67
C LEU A 62 5.62 -34.99 0.22
N SER A 63 5.31 -35.61 1.35
CA SER A 63 4.37 -35.07 2.33
C SER A 63 4.92 -33.80 2.98
N GLU A 64 6.19 -33.79 3.37
CA GLU A 64 6.86 -32.61 3.95
C GLU A 64 6.92 -31.45 2.95
N GLU A 65 7.28 -31.73 1.69
CA GLU A 65 7.28 -30.74 0.61
C GLU A 65 5.88 -30.17 0.35
N ALA A 66 4.84 -31.01 0.39
CA ALA A 66 3.46 -30.57 0.23
C ALA A 66 3.00 -29.64 1.38
N GLU A 67 3.38 -29.95 2.63
CA GLU A 67 3.10 -29.09 3.78
C GLU A 67 3.82 -27.74 3.67
N GLU A 68 5.08 -27.74 3.22
CA GLU A 68 5.84 -26.50 3.01
C GLU A 68 5.22 -25.63 1.91
N LEU A 69 4.81 -26.24 0.80
CA LEU A 69 4.11 -25.54 -0.29
C LEU A 69 2.76 -24.95 0.17
N GLU A 70 1.98 -25.67 0.98
CA GLU A 70 0.71 -25.15 1.48
C GLU A 70 0.94 -23.99 2.46
N ARG A 71 1.96 -24.07 3.34
CA ARG A 71 2.36 -22.94 4.20
C ARG A 71 2.79 -21.73 3.37
N ALA A 72 3.60 -21.93 2.33
CA ALA A 72 4.06 -20.85 1.46
C ALA A 72 2.87 -20.19 0.71
N LYS A 73 1.92 -20.98 0.24
CA LYS A 73 0.69 -20.50 -0.41
C LYS A 73 -0.17 -19.66 0.53
N ILE A 74 -0.35 -20.10 1.78
CA ILE A 74 -1.09 -19.33 2.79
C ILE A 74 -0.39 -17.98 3.04
N GLN A 75 0.92 -17.98 3.25
CA GLN A 75 1.69 -16.75 3.44
C GLN A 75 1.61 -15.80 2.23
N ALA A 76 1.66 -16.35 1.01
CA ALA A 76 1.53 -15.56 -0.21
C ALA A 76 0.13 -14.93 -0.32
N LYS A 77 -0.92 -15.69 0.02
CA LYS A 77 -2.29 -15.19 0.07
C LYS A 77 -2.45 -14.08 1.12
N ASP A 78 -1.92 -14.25 2.32
CA ASP A 78 -1.99 -13.24 3.37
C ASP A 78 -1.28 -11.93 2.95
N LYS A 79 -0.09 -12.05 2.34
CA LYS A 79 0.64 -10.90 1.78
C LYS A 79 -0.17 -10.22 0.68
N HIS A 80 -0.76 -10.99 -0.23
CA HIS A 80 -1.62 -10.47 -1.28
C HIS A 80 -2.81 -9.68 -0.70
N ASP A 81 -3.50 -10.22 0.30
CA ASP A 81 -4.66 -9.58 0.91
C ASP A 81 -4.29 -8.30 1.68
N VAL A 82 -3.11 -8.26 2.31
CA VAL A 82 -2.57 -7.02 2.92
C VAL A 82 -2.28 -5.97 1.84
N LEU A 83 -1.62 -6.36 0.75
CA LEU A 83 -1.31 -5.44 -0.35
C LEU A 83 -2.57 -4.91 -1.04
N ALA A 84 -3.55 -5.78 -1.30
CA ALA A 84 -4.84 -5.39 -1.90
C ALA A 84 -5.57 -4.35 -1.03
N ARG A 85 -5.62 -4.56 0.30
CA ARG A 85 -6.18 -3.57 1.24
C ARG A 85 -5.42 -2.26 1.24
N SER A 86 -4.09 -2.31 1.17
CA SER A 86 -3.23 -1.11 1.08
C SER A 86 -3.50 -0.33 -0.21
N ILE A 87 -3.62 -1.02 -1.35
CA ILE A 87 -3.94 -0.39 -2.64
C ILE A 87 -5.27 0.35 -2.57
N LEU A 88 -6.34 -0.33 -2.11
CA LEU A 88 -7.66 0.30 -1.96
C LEU A 88 -7.64 1.52 -1.04
N PHE A 89 -6.87 1.44 0.06
CA PHE A 89 -6.67 2.58 0.95
C PHE A 89 -6.03 3.77 0.22
N TRP A 90 -4.93 3.54 -0.49
CA TRP A 90 -4.23 4.60 -1.21
C TRP A 90 -5.03 5.16 -2.39
N GLU A 91 -5.79 4.32 -3.11
CA GLU A 91 -6.72 4.77 -4.14
C GLU A 91 -7.78 5.73 -3.56
N SER A 92 -8.34 5.41 -2.39
CA SER A 92 -9.27 6.31 -1.70
C SER A 92 -8.61 7.64 -1.29
N GLN A 93 -7.38 7.61 -0.78
CA GLN A 93 -6.64 8.82 -0.40
C GLN A 93 -6.34 9.71 -1.62
N ILE A 94 -5.95 9.09 -2.75
CA ILE A 94 -5.71 9.81 -4.02
C ILE A 94 -6.99 10.50 -4.49
N GLU A 95 -8.13 9.81 -4.41
CA GLU A 95 -9.41 10.38 -4.87
C GLU A 95 -9.86 11.55 -3.98
N GLU A 96 -9.63 11.48 -2.67
CA GLU A 96 -9.87 12.60 -1.75
C GLU A 96 -8.98 13.80 -2.08
N LEU A 97 -7.69 13.56 -2.35
CA LEU A 97 -6.75 14.62 -2.73
C LEU A 97 -7.13 15.27 -4.06
N LYS A 98 -7.58 14.50 -5.06
CA LYS A 98 -8.09 15.05 -6.32
C LYS A 98 -9.28 15.98 -6.08
N LYS A 99 -10.22 15.61 -5.22
CA LYS A 99 -11.36 16.48 -4.85
C LYS A 99 -10.90 17.77 -4.18
N LYS A 100 -9.90 17.70 -3.29
CA LYS A 100 -9.32 18.89 -2.64
C LYS A 100 -8.63 19.81 -3.64
N ILE A 101 -7.85 19.25 -4.58
CA ILE A 101 -7.21 20.01 -5.66
C ILE A 101 -8.26 20.70 -6.53
N GLU A 102 -9.31 19.98 -6.90
CA GLU A 102 -10.39 20.55 -7.70
C GLU A 102 -11.15 21.65 -6.94
N GLY A 103 -11.40 21.46 -5.64
CA GLY A 103 -11.93 22.52 -4.76
C GLY A 103 -11.04 23.77 -4.77
N ALA A 104 -9.74 23.61 -4.55
CA ALA A 104 -8.78 24.73 -4.55
C ALA A 104 -8.70 25.43 -5.92
N ARG A 105 -8.78 24.69 -7.03
CA ARG A 105 -8.82 25.26 -8.38
C ARG A 105 -10.09 26.09 -8.61
N ASN A 106 -11.23 25.58 -8.15
CA ASN A 106 -12.49 26.31 -8.24
C ASN A 106 -12.48 27.58 -7.39
N GLU A 107 -11.91 27.53 -6.18
CA GLU A 107 -11.70 28.72 -5.33
C GLU A 107 -10.77 29.73 -6.01
N GLN A 108 -9.65 29.26 -6.59
CA GLN A 108 -8.73 30.12 -7.32
C GLN A 108 -9.39 30.76 -8.55
N ALA A 109 -10.22 30.03 -9.28
CA ALA A 109 -10.96 30.55 -10.44
C ALA A 109 -12.06 31.55 -10.03
N ALA A 110 -12.64 31.39 -8.84
CA ALA A 110 -13.64 32.30 -8.29
C ALA A 110 -13.03 33.61 -7.76
N LEU A 111 -11.75 33.61 -7.40
CA LEU A 111 -11.02 34.83 -7.09
C LEU A 111 -10.86 35.64 -8.37
N LYS A 112 -11.63 36.73 -8.49
CA LYS A 112 -11.37 37.72 -9.53
C LYS A 112 -9.96 38.26 -9.33
N PRO A 113 -9.09 38.25 -10.36
CA PRO A 113 -7.86 39.01 -10.29
C PRO A 113 -8.25 40.47 -10.05
N VAL A 114 -7.78 41.04 -8.95
CA VAL A 114 -7.82 42.49 -8.77
C VAL A 114 -6.91 43.04 -9.86
N ASP A 115 -7.44 43.90 -10.73
CA ASP A 115 -6.61 44.59 -11.70
C ASP A 115 -5.74 45.59 -10.93
N ASP A 116 -4.48 45.24 -10.70
CA ASP A 116 -3.51 46.09 -10.00
C ASP A 116 -3.43 47.49 -10.61
N LYS A 117 -3.70 47.62 -11.92
CA LYS A 117 -3.74 48.90 -12.62
C LYS A 117 -4.98 49.74 -12.25
N GLU A 118 -6.12 49.09 -12.04
CA GLU A 118 -7.35 49.75 -11.59
C GLU A 118 -7.19 50.23 -10.14
N LEU A 119 -6.51 49.45 -9.30
CA LEU A 119 -6.14 49.83 -7.94
C LEU A 119 -5.15 51.01 -7.91
N GLU A 120 -4.07 50.96 -8.70
CA GLU A 120 -3.11 52.06 -8.82
C GLU A 120 -3.77 53.36 -9.32
N ASN A 121 -4.69 53.26 -10.27
CA ASN A 121 -5.46 54.40 -10.76
C ASN A 121 -6.34 55.00 -9.65
N LEU A 122 -7.03 54.17 -8.86
CA LEU A 122 -7.84 54.65 -7.74
C LEU A 122 -7.00 55.31 -6.66
N VAL A 123 -5.82 54.75 -6.33
CA VAL A 123 -4.89 55.35 -5.38
C VAL A 123 -4.41 56.71 -5.89
N THR A 124 -4.02 56.81 -7.16
CA THR A 124 -3.55 58.06 -7.76
C THR A 124 -4.65 59.12 -7.81
N GLN A 125 -5.87 58.73 -8.18
CA GLN A 125 -7.03 59.64 -8.14
C GLN A 125 -7.33 60.11 -6.72
N SER A 126 -7.21 59.23 -5.71
CA SER A 126 -7.44 59.59 -4.31
C SER A 126 -6.41 60.62 -3.81
N LEU A 127 -5.14 60.45 -4.19
CA LEU A 127 -4.07 61.40 -3.85
C LEU A 127 -4.30 62.76 -4.50
N GLN A 128 -4.67 62.79 -5.79
CA GLN A 128 -5.00 64.04 -6.48
C GLN A 128 -6.20 64.76 -5.85
N GLN A 129 -7.25 64.02 -5.47
CA GLN A 129 -8.41 64.61 -4.80
C GLN A 129 -8.04 65.16 -3.40
N MET A 130 -7.12 64.50 -2.70
CA MET A 130 -6.61 64.98 -1.42
C MET A 130 -5.82 66.29 -1.58
N GLU A 131 -4.93 66.39 -2.56
CA GLU A 131 -4.19 67.63 -2.86
C GLU A 131 -5.13 68.78 -3.21
N VAL A 132 -6.16 68.52 -4.02
CA VAL A 132 -7.18 69.53 -4.35
C VAL A 132 -7.94 69.98 -3.09
N ALA A 133 -8.32 69.04 -2.22
CA ALA A 133 -9.01 69.37 -0.98
C ALA A 133 -8.12 70.20 -0.02
N GLU A 134 -6.82 69.92 0.03
CA GLU A 134 -5.87 70.73 0.79
C GLU A 134 -5.75 72.15 0.23
N GLY A 135 -5.63 72.30 -1.10
CA GLY A 135 -5.61 73.61 -1.75
C GLY A 135 -6.87 74.44 -1.47
N ILE A 136 -8.05 73.82 -1.55
CA ILE A 136 -9.33 74.47 -1.19
C ILE A 136 -9.34 74.87 0.30
N SER A 137 -8.83 74.02 1.18
CA SER A 137 -8.74 74.30 2.62
C SER A 137 -7.85 75.51 2.92
N GLU A 138 -6.73 75.64 2.22
CA GLU A 138 -5.85 76.81 2.32
C GLU A 138 -6.51 78.08 1.79
N GLU A 139 -7.20 78.00 0.65
CA GLU A 139 -7.94 79.13 0.08
C GLU A 139 -9.04 79.62 1.03
N ILE A 140 -9.80 78.69 1.64
CA ILE A 140 -10.80 79.01 2.65
C ILE A 140 -10.15 79.76 3.83
N LYS A 141 -9.04 79.27 4.38
CA LYS A 141 -8.33 79.95 5.48
C LYS A 141 -7.90 81.38 5.09
N GLY A 142 -7.43 81.56 3.85
CA GLY A 142 -7.08 82.87 3.31
C GLY A 142 -8.29 83.82 3.25
N LEU A 143 -9.40 83.35 2.70
CA LEU A 143 -10.65 84.12 2.61
C LEU A 143 -11.23 84.45 3.98
N GLU A 144 -11.17 83.54 4.94
CA GLU A 144 -11.58 83.78 6.32
C GLU A 144 -10.75 84.89 6.98
N SER A 145 -9.43 84.90 6.76
CA SER A 145 -8.54 85.96 7.23
C SER A 145 -8.91 87.32 6.64
N VAL A 146 -9.12 87.39 5.32
CA VAL A 146 -9.56 88.62 4.62
C VAL A 146 -10.92 89.10 5.11
N ARG A 147 -11.88 88.18 5.29
CA ARG A 147 -13.20 88.47 5.85
C ARG A 147 -13.06 89.07 7.25
N ASN A 148 -12.27 88.44 8.13
CA ASN A 148 -12.07 88.90 9.50
C ASN A 148 -11.42 90.30 9.54
N ALA A 149 -10.41 90.55 8.70
CA ALA A 149 -9.78 91.86 8.57
C ALA A 149 -10.76 92.93 8.07
N THR A 150 -11.58 92.60 7.07
CA THR A 150 -12.60 93.49 6.52
C THR A 150 -13.69 93.78 7.54
N GLN A 151 -14.13 92.77 8.29
CA GLN A 151 -15.10 92.93 9.37
C GLN A 151 -14.58 93.86 10.48
N CYS A 152 -13.31 93.74 10.85
CA CYS A 152 -12.65 94.65 11.79
C CYS A 152 -12.66 96.10 11.26
N LYS A 153 -12.32 96.31 9.99
CA LYS A 153 -12.38 97.64 9.34
C LYS A 153 -13.81 98.20 9.32
N ILE A 154 -14.81 97.40 8.97
CA ILE A 154 -16.23 97.80 8.98
C ILE A 154 -16.66 98.19 10.40
N ASN A 155 -16.33 97.39 11.40
CA ASN A 155 -16.63 97.68 12.80
C ASN A 155 -15.96 98.98 13.27
N LEU A 156 -14.71 99.23 12.87
CA LEU A 156 -14.01 100.48 13.15
C LEU A 156 -14.71 101.68 12.49
N CYS A 157 -15.10 101.57 11.21
CA CYS A 157 -15.84 102.60 10.49
C CYS A 157 -17.21 102.86 11.14
N LYS A 158 -17.96 101.81 11.51
CA LYS A 158 -19.22 101.92 12.26
C LYS A 158 -19.03 102.64 13.59
N SER A 159 -17.97 102.30 14.33
CA SER A 159 -17.62 102.96 15.60
C SER A 159 -17.28 104.44 15.41
N LYS A 160 -16.45 104.78 14.40
CA LYS A 160 -16.12 106.17 14.04
C LYS A 160 -17.37 106.96 13.61
N PHE A 161 -18.22 106.37 12.77
CA PHE A 161 -19.46 106.99 12.32
C PHE A 161 -20.44 107.21 13.49
N ALA A 162 -20.58 106.23 14.39
CA ALA A 162 -21.40 106.37 15.59
C ALA A 162 -20.89 107.47 16.55
N LYS A 163 -19.57 107.68 16.64
CA LYS A 163 -18.97 108.80 17.37
C LYS A 163 -19.28 110.15 16.70
N LEU A 164 -19.13 110.23 15.38
CA LEU A 164 -19.46 111.45 14.62
C LEU A 164 -20.94 111.81 14.71
N LYS A 165 -21.84 110.80 14.64
CA LYS A 165 -23.29 110.98 14.81
C LYS A 165 -23.67 111.51 16.21
N ARG A 166 -22.90 111.18 17.26
CA ARG A 166 -23.09 111.69 18.62
C ARG A 166 -22.54 113.10 18.85
N ASN A 167 -21.57 113.53 18.03
CA ASN A 167 -20.88 114.82 18.19
C ASN A 167 -21.30 115.87 17.13
N ALA A 168 -22.30 115.56 16.29
CA ALA A 168 -22.85 116.51 15.33
C ALA A 168 -23.83 117.47 16.03
N PRO A 169 -23.73 118.80 15.82
CA PRO A 169 -24.62 119.76 16.45
C PRO A 169 -25.93 119.83 15.67
N PHE A 170 -26.91 119.05 16.13
CA PHE A 170 -28.34 119.33 15.98
C PHE A 170 -29.01 119.00 17.30
#